data_AF-A0A087G2X3-F1
#
_entry.id   AF-A0A087G2X3-F1
#
_cell.length_a   1.000
_cell.length_b   1.000
_cell.length_c   1.000
_cell.angle_alpha   90.00
_cell.angle_beta   90.00
_cell.angle_gamma   90.00
#
_symmetry.space_group_name_H-M   'P 1'
#
loop_
_entity.id
_entity.type
_entity.pdbx_description
1 polymer ?
#
loop_
_entity_poly.entity_id
_entity_poly.type
_entity_poly.pdbx_seq_one_letter_code
_entity_poly.pdbx_strand_id
1 'polypeptide(L)'
;WHPFSVSSSPLDGKHHFAVLIKVLGGWTAKLRDQLSKIYEAENQNQLLSPQSYPKLTACVEGPYGHESPYHLAYENLVLIAGGIGISPFFAILSDILHRKRDGKACLPSKVLV
;
A
#
# COMPACT_ATOMS: atom_id res chain seq x y z
N TRP A 1 14.50 11.23 2.89
CA TRP A 1 13.64 10.06 3.17
C TRP A 1 12.33 10.53 3.76
N HIS A 2 11.20 9.95 3.35
CA HIS A 2 9.86 10.29 3.87
C HIS A 2 9.13 9.00 4.28
N PRO A 3 8.61 8.91 5.52
CA PRO A 3 7.96 7.69 5.99
C PRO A 3 6.53 7.57 5.45
N PHE A 4 6.17 6.37 5.00
CA PHE A 4 4.81 6.02 4.59
C PHE A 4 4.44 4.64 5.12
N SER A 5 3.19 4.49 5.57
CA SER A 5 2.65 3.18 5.90
C SER A 5 2.36 2.40 4.62
N VAL A 6 2.77 1.14 4.60
CA VAL A 6 2.40 0.19 3.55
C VAL A 6 0.90 -0.08 3.64
N SER A 7 0.22 -0.07 2.50
CA SER A 7 -1.22 -0.31 2.38
C SER A 7 -1.56 -1.64 1.70
N SER A 8 -0.56 -2.40 1.26
CA SER A 8 -0.70 -3.76 0.72
C SER A 8 -0.40 -4.81 1.77
N SER A 9 -1.00 -5.99 1.61
CA SER A 9 -0.67 -7.18 2.39
C SER A 9 0.70 -7.76 2.00
N PRO A 10 1.44 -8.39 2.92
CA PRO A 10 2.60 -9.23 2.57
C PRO A 10 2.24 -10.41 1.65
N LEU A 11 0.96 -10.76 1.56
CA LEU A 11 0.43 -11.79 0.67
C LEU A 11 -0.04 -11.22 -0.70
N ASP A 12 0.04 -9.90 -0.91
CA ASP A 12 -0.29 -9.27 -2.18
C ASP A 12 0.84 -9.50 -3.20
N GLY A 13 0.69 -10.57 -4.00
CA GLY A 13 1.62 -10.90 -5.10
C GLY A 13 3.06 -11.16 -4.65
N LYS A 14 3.98 -11.28 -5.60
CA LYS A 14 5.39 -11.63 -5.31
C LYS A 14 6.38 -10.47 -5.39
N HIS A 15 6.02 -9.34 -6.01
CA HIS A 15 6.99 -8.30 -6.38
C HIS A 15 6.44 -6.87 -6.35
N HIS A 16 5.48 -6.58 -5.47
CA HIS A 16 5.01 -5.20 -5.30
C HIS A 16 4.64 -4.92 -3.85
N PHE A 17 4.62 -3.63 -3.52
CA PHE A 17 3.99 -3.10 -2.32
C PHE A 17 3.28 -1.80 -2.71
N ALA A 18 2.26 -1.44 -1.94
CA ALA A 18 1.48 -0.22 -2.16
C ALA A 18 1.67 0.75 -0.99
N VAL A 19 1.66 2.04 -1.31
CA VAL A 19 1.62 3.13 -0.33
C VAL A 19 0.55 4.14 -0.78
N LEU A 20 -0.15 4.74 0.19
CA LEU A 20 -1.10 5.81 -0.07
C LEU A 20 -0.49 7.14 0.40
N ILE A 21 -0.28 8.05 -0.55
CA ILE A 21 0.35 9.35 -0.28
C ILE A 21 -0.69 10.45 -0.49
N LYS A 22 -1.11 11.08 0.61
CA LYS A 22 -1.92 12.31 0.54
C LYS A 22 -1.01 13.51 0.28
N VAL A 23 -1.39 14.37 -0.67
CA VAL A 23 -0.65 15.60 -0.96
C VAL A 23 -0.94 16.65 0.11
N LEU A 24 0.06 16.93 0.96
CA LEU A 24 -0.08 17.85 2.10
C LEU A 24 1.05 18.88 2.22
N GLY A 25 2.14 18.74 1.46
CA GLY A 25 3.27 19.66 1.51
C GLY A 25 4.07 19.70 0.22
N GLY A 26 5.09 20.56 0.20
CA GLY A 26 5.88 20.83 -1.01
C GLY A 26 6.52 19.58 -1.62
N TRP A 27 7.03 18.66 -0.79
CA TRP A 27 7.60 17.41 -1.29
C TRP A 27 6.55 16.51 -1.97
N THR A 28 5.41 16.26 -1.31
CA THR A 28 4.34 15.44 -1.88
C THR A 28 3.69 16.07 -3.12
N ALA A 29 3.64 17.40 -3.19
CA ALA A 29 3.14 18.12 -4.36
C ALA A 29 4.10 17.95 -5.55
N LYS A 30 5.41 18.11 -5.33
CA LYS A 30 6.43 17.85 -6.36
C LYS A 30 6.38 16.40 -6.87
N LEU A 31 6.21 15.42 -5.97
CA LEU A 31 6.06 14.02 -6.36
C LEU A 31 4.83 13.82 -7.27
N ARG A 32 3.67 14.36 -6.89
CA ARG A 32 2.46 14.33 -7.73
C ARG A 32 2.73 14.96 -9.09
N ASP A 33 3.32 16.14 -9.13
CA ASP A 33 3.56 16.86 -10.39
C ASP A 33 4.54 16.11 -11.32
N GLN A 34 5.55 15.43 -10.75
CA GLN A 34 6.43 14.54 -11.51
C GLN A 34 5.69 13.33 -12.07
N LEU A 35 4.83 12.68 -11.28
CA LEU A 35 4.00 11.56 -11.72
C LEU A 35 3.00 11.96 -12.81
N SER A 36 2.40 13.15 -12.71
CA SER A 36 1.50 13.68 -13.73
C SER A 36 2.20 13.89 -15.08
N LYS A 37 3.38 14.52 -15.09
CA LYS A 37 4.17 14.72 -16.32
C LYS A 37 4.56 13.39 -16.98
N ILE A 38 4.95 12.44 -16.14
CA ILE A 38 5.26 11.08 -16.54
C ILE A 38 4.05 10.45 -17.26
N TYR A 39 2.86 10.53 -16.65
CA TYR A 39 1.64 9.95 -17.21
C TYR A 39 1.20 10.64 -18.51
N GLU A 40 1.32 11.95 -18.59
CA GLU A 40 1.00 12.74 -19.80
C GLU A 40 1.90 12.39 -20.98
N ALA A 41 3.21 12.23 -20.73
CA ALA A 41 4.18 11.86 -21.76
C ALA A 41 3.90 10.48 -22.38
N GLU A 42 3.29 9.56 -21.63
CA GLU A 42 2.91 8.24 -22.18
C GLU A 42 1.67 8.30 -23.06
N ASN A 43 0.66 9.06 -22.65
CA ASN A 43 -0.56 9.22 -23.43
C ASN A 43 -0.28 9.85 -24.81
N GLN A 44 0.75 10.70 -24.91
CA GLN A 44 1.20 11.26 -26.18
C GLN A 44 2.07 10.30 -27.04
N ASN A 45 2.73 9.31 -26.42
CA ASN A 45 3.65 8.37 -27.08
C ASN A 45 3.03 6.97 -27.35
N GLN A 46 1.69 6.84 -27.32
CA GLN A 46 0.93 5.58 -27.49
C GLN A 46 1.12 4.82 -28.83
N LEU A 47 2.15 5.09 -29.63
CA LEU A 47 2.47 4.31 -30.83
C LEU A 47 3.52 3.21 -30.62
N LEU A 48 4.14 3.06 -29.45
CA LEU A 48 5.17 2.03 -29.24
C LEU A 48 5.03 1.28 -27.90
N SER A 49 4.33 0.14 -27.98
CA SER A 49 4.30 -1.00 -27.05
C SER A 49 3.49 -0.89 -25.74
N PRO A 50 2.60 -1.86 -25.44
CA PRO A 50 1.80 -1.93 -24.20
C PRO A 50 2.60 -2.34 -22.93
N GLN A 51 3.92 -2.16 -22.91
CA GLN A 51 4.80 -2.67 -21.84
C GLN A 51 5.72 -1.62 -21.22
N SER A 52 5.75 -0.39 -21.73
CA SER A 52 6.59 0.65 -21.16
C SER A 52 5.77 1.53 -20.22
N TYR A 53 5.52 1.04 -19.01
CA TYR A 53 5.08 1.90 -17.90
C TYR A 53 6.21 2.85 -17.52
N PRO A 54 5.90 4.02 -16.97
CA PRO A 54 6.91 5.03 -16.81
C PRO A 54 7.63 4.73 -15.51
N LYS A 55 8.94 4.54 -15.61
CA LYS A 55 9.73 4.05 -14.51
C LYS A 55 10.15 5.21 -13.62
N LEU A 56 9.47 5.37 -12.49
CA LEU A 56 10.00 6.14 -11.37
C LEU A 56 10.91 5.23 -10.54
N THR A 57 12.19 5.55 -10.48
CA THR A 57 13.11 4.88 -9.57
C THR A 57 13.01 5.53 -8.19
N ALA A 58 12.76 4.72 -7.17
CA ALA A 58 12.73 5.14 -5.78
C ALA A 58 13.69 4.29 -4.94
N CYS A 59 14.34 4.90 -3.97
CA CYS A 59 15.05 4.19 -2.91
C CYS A 59 14.06 3.88 -1.79
N VAL A 60 14.12 2.66 -1.24
CA VAL A 60 13.24 2.19 -0.18
C VAL A 60 14.09 1.71 0.98
N GLU A 61 13.72 2.12 2.19
CA GLU A 61 14.37 1.71 3.44
C GLU A 61 13.27 1.17 4.37
N GLY A 62 13.53 0.03 5.03
CA GLY A 62 12.56 -0.65 5.89
C GLY A 62 12.61 -2.19 5.78
N PRO A 63 11.61 -2.91 6.32
CA PRO A 63 10.38 -2.37 6.96
C PRO A 63 10.61 -1.80 8.35
N TYR A 64 9.79 -0.82 8.73
CA TYR A 64 9.70 -0.30 10.10
C TYR A 64 8.31 -0.57 10.66
N GLY A 65 8.25 -1.21 11.81
CA GLY A 65 6.99 -1.61 12.43
C GLY A 65 7.23 -2.65 13.52
N HIS A 66 6.14 -3.17 14.07
CA HIS A 66 6.22 -4.25 15.03
C HIS A 66 6.57 -5.57 14.33
N GLU A 67 7.47 -6.36 14.92
CA GLU A 67 7.96 -7.61 14.32
C GLU A 67 6.89 -8.71 14.29
N SER A 68 5.93 -8.69 15.23
CA SER A 68 4.88 -9.68 15.32
C SER A 68 3.59 -9.23 14.62
N PRO A 69 2.87 -10.13 13.90
CA PRO A 69 1.59 -9.81 13.27
C PRO A 69 0.47 -9.82 14.31
N TYR A 70 0.43 -8.80 15.16
CA TYR A 70 -0.51 -8.70 16.29
C TYR A 70 -1.97 -8.75 15.84
N HIS A 71 -2.30 -8.27 14.63
CA HIS A 71 -3.66 -8.33 14.09
C HIS A 71 -4.16 -9.76 13.87
N LEU A 72 -3.27 -10.75 13.86
CA LEU A 72 -3.62 -12.17 13.76
C LEU A 72 -3.71 -12.86 15.12
N ALA A 73 -3.31 -12.20 16.21
CA ALA A 73 -3.28 -12.78 17.54
C ALA A 73 -4.63 -12.68 18.28
N TYR A 74 -5.58 -11.93 17.74
CA TYR A 74 -6.88 -11.67 18.38
C TYR A 74 -8.04 -12.10 17.49
N GLU A 75 -9.09 -12.66 18.11
CA GLU A 75 -10.30 -13.06 17.40
C GLU A 75 -11.19 -11.86 17.02
N ASN A 76 -11.26 -10.86 17.89
CA ASN A 76 -12.06 -9.67 17.72
C ASN A 76 -11.14 -8.47 17.46
N LEU A 77 -11.36 -7.78 16.36
CA LEU A 77 -10.55 -6.64 15.94
C LEU A 77 -11.43 -5.41 15.72
N VAL A 78 -11.07 -4.29 16.35
CA VAL A 78 -11.70 -2.99 16.13
C VAL A 78 -10.66 -2.06 15.51
N LEU A 79 -10.92 -1.61 14.30
CA LEU A 79 -10.04 -0.75 13.52
C LEU A 79 -10.60 0.67 13.52
N ILE A 80 -9.85 1.64 14.05
CA ILE A 80 -10.28 3.04 14.13
C ILE A 80 -9.32 3.89 13.30
N ALA A 81 -9.83 4.50 12.24
CA ALA A 81 -9.03 5.25 11.28
C ALA A 81 -9.63 6.63 10.97
N GLY A 82 -8.76 7.60 10.65
CA GLY A 82 -9.16 8.92 10.19
C GLY A 82 -8.23 9.43 9.09
N GLY A 83 -8.81 9.92 7.98
CA GLY A 83 -8.04 10.45 6.85
C GLY A 83 -7.05 9.44 6.26
N ILE A 84 -5.80 9.87 6.02
CA ILE A 84 -4.76 8.98 5.46
C ILE A 84 -4.27 7.92 6.45
N GLY A 85 -4.66 8.03 7.72
CA GLY A 85 -4.38 7.02 8.75
C GLY A 85 -5.06 5.67 8.52
N ILE A 86 -5.92 5.56 7.50
CA ILE A 86 -6.49 4.28 7.05
C ILE A 86 -5.48 3.33 6.39
N SER A 87 -4.35 3.87 5.90
CA SER A 87 -3.37 3.13 5.10
C SER A 87 -2.89 1.79 5.70
N PRO A 88 -2.42 1.71 6.96
CA PRO A 88 -2.01 0.43 7.54
C PRO A 88 -3.18 -0.55 7.72
N PHE A 89 -4.41 -0.06 7.88
CA PHE A 89 -5.59 -0.93 8.01
C PHE A 89 -5.97 -1.58 6.70
N PHE A 90 -5.70 -0.97 5.55
CA PHE A 90 -5.82 -1.67 4.26
C PHE A 90 -4.87 -2.86 4.16
N ALA A 91 -3.63 -2.72 4.63
CA ALA A 91 -2.68 -3.84 4.66
C ALA A 91 -3.17 -4.97 5.57
N ILE A 92 -3.66 -4.63 6.77
CA ILE A 92 -4.22 -5.59 7.74
C ILE A 92 -5.44 -6.31 7.17
N LEU A 93 -6.40 -5.57 6.61
CA LEU A 93 -7.62 -6.14 6.03
C LEU A 93 -7.29 -7.02 4.82
N SER A 94 -6.40 -6.57 3.94
CA SER A 94 -5.94 -7.37 2.80
C SER A 94 -5.27 -8.68 3.29
N ASP A 95 -4.43 -8.64 4.32
CA ASP A 95 -3.80 -9.84 4.88
C ASP A 95 -4.83 -10.83 5.47
N ILE A 96 -5.80 -10.33 6.23
CA ILE A 96 -6.90 -11.17 6.76
C ILE A 96 -7.70 -11.83 5.62
N LEU A 97 -8.06 -11.06 4.59
CA LEU A 97 -8.81 -11.57 3.44
C LEU A 97 -8.02 -12.61 2.66
N HIS A 98 -6.74 -12.36 2.41
CA HIS A 98 -5.84 -13.31 1.74
C HIS A 98 -5.73 -14.62 2.51
N ARG A 99 -5.54 -14.55 3.83
CA ARG A 99 -5.44 -15.75 4.68
C ARG A 99 -6.74 -16.55 4.69
N LYS A 100 -7.88 -15.87 4.80
CA LYS A 100 -9.20 -16.53 4.74
C LYS A 100 -9.42 -17.22 3.39
N ARG A 101 -9.08 -16.56 2.28
CA ARG A 101 -9.19 -17.14 0.94
C ARG A 101 -8.28 -18.36 0.76
N ASP A 102 -7.06 -18.29 1.26
CA ASP A 102 -6.05 -19.35 1.11
C ASP A 102 -6.18 -20.47 2.17
N GLY A 103 -7.18 -20.41 3.06
CA GLY A 103 -7.34 -21.38 4.16
C GLY A 103 -6.22 -21.37 5.19
N LYS A 104 -5.46 -20.27 5.27
CA LYS A 104 -4.35 -20.11 6.23
C LYS A 104 -4.87 -19.76 7.61
N ALA A 105 -4.10 -20.13 8.65
CA ALA A 105 -4.42 -19.77 10.03
C ALA A 105 -4.60 -18.24 10.19
N CYS A 106 -5.77 -17.86 10.68
CA CYS A 106 -6.19 -16.48 10.92
C CYS A 106 -7.20 -16.50 12.06
N LEU A 107 -6.85 -15.94 13.22
CA LEU A 107 -7.77 -15.87 14.37
C LEU A 107 -8.92 -14.86 14.17
N PRO A 108 -8.74 -13.72 13.48
CA PRO A 108 -9.81 -12.74 13.30
C PRO A 108 -11.10 -13.31 12.70
N SER A 109 -12.12 -13.49 13.53
CA SER A 109 -13.47 -13.93 13.13
C SER A 109 -14.41 -12.73 12.99
N LYS A 110 -14.24 -11.71 13.85
CA LYS A 110 -15.05 -10.48 13.87
C LYS A 110 -14.16 -9.26 13.70
N VAL A 111 -14.40 -8.51 12.62
CA VAL A 111 -13.69 -7.27 12.32
C VAL A 111 -14.71 -6.15 12.25
N LEU A 112 -14.57 -5.16 13.13
CA LEU A 112 -15.32 -3.91 13.12
C LEU A 112 -14.40 -2.80 12.59
N VAL A 113 -14.91 -2.02 11.65
CA VAL A 113 -14.23 -0.88 11.03
C VAL A 113 -15.06 0.38 11.28
#